data_AF-A0A834L9H6-F1
#
_entry.id   AF-A0A834L9H6-F1
#
_cell.length_a   1.000
_cell.length_b   1.000
_cell.length_c   1.000
_cell.angle_alpha   90.00
_cell.angle_beta   90.00
_cell.angle_gamma   90.00
#
_symmetry.space_group_name_H-M   'P 1'
#
loop_
_entity.id
_entity.type
_entity.pdbx_description
1 polymer ?
#
loop_
_entity_poly.entity_id
_entity_poly.type
_entity_poly.pdbx_seq_one_letter_code
_entity_poly.pdbx_strand_id
1 'polypeptide(L)'
;MQGMIPAMIASVETMLERWEQNKAKEIDVYKESRLLTAEIISRTAFGSSYLEGENIFDMLTKLGIIAGRNVFRIRLPVMEKFFKLRDDLESDKIEQAIRESIIGMIDKRAEKMMRGEENNYGSDFLGSLIKANHDPDEKNRISIDNMVDECKTFYLAGQETTNGLLAWSIFLLAIHTDWQEKVRNEVIQLFGQENPNPEGIARLKTVRILSYYPLSILISNVVWASEQAYKPQLVSRDQPHQKWMTYLKSD
;
A
#
# COMPACT_ATOMS: atom_id res chain seq x y z
N MET A 1 -7.70 14.49 -3.52
CA MET A 1 -6.48 14.54 -4.35
C MET A 1 -5.77 15.89 -4.28
N GLN A 2 -6.47 17.02 -4.50
CA GLN A 2 -5.87 18.36 -4.44
C GLN A 2 -5.07 18.63 -3.14
N GLY A 3 -5.61 18.26 -1.97
CA GLY A 3 -4.92 18.43 -0.69
C GLY A 3 -3.67 17.57 -0.48
N MET A 4 -3.44 16.54 -1.31
CA MET A 4 -2.28 15.64 -1.19
C MET A 4 -1.08 16.08 -2.04
N ILE A 5 -1.31 16.91 -3.06
CA ILE A 5 -0.27 17.32 -4.04
C ILE A 5 0.94 17.98 -3.35
N PRO A 6 0.78 18.92 -2.39
CA PRO A 6 1.94 19.53 -1.73
C PRO A 6 2.81 18.51 -0.99
N ALA A 7 2.20 17.54 -0.31
CA ALA A 7 2.93 16.49 0.38
C ALA A 7 3.63 15.52 -0.59
N MET A 8 3.01 15.22 -1.73
CA MET A 8 3.63 14.43 -2.80
C MET A 8 4.85 15.14 -3.40
N ILE A 9 4.74 16.44 -3.70
CA ILE A 9 5.85 17.26 -4.21
C ILE A 9 7.00 17.25 -3.20
N ALA A 10 6.74 17.57 -1.93
CA ALA A 10 7.78 17.60 -0.90
C ALA A 10 8.51 16.24 -0.74
N SER A 11 7.78 15.13 -0.88
CA SER A 11 8.38 13.78 -0.83
C SER A 11 9.30 13.53 -2.03
N VAL A 12 8.87 13.94 -3.24
CA VAL A 12 9.68 13.81 -4.47
C VAL A 12 10.90 14.72 -4.42
N GLU A 13 10.76 15.97 -3.97
CA GLU A 13 11.88 16.90 -3.79
C GLU A 13 12.93 16.33 -2.83
N THR A 14 12.49 15.82 -1.68
CA THR A 14 13.38 15.15 -0.70
C THR A 14 14.13 13.97 -1.33
N MET A 15 13.46 13.15 -2.14
CA MET A 15 14.11 12.05 -2.86
C MET A 15 15.13 12.57 -3.87
N LEU A 16 14.78 13.58 -4.67
CA LEU A 16 15.65 14.15 -5.70
C LEU A 16 16.89 14.80 -5.09
N GLU A 17 16.78 15.47 -3.95
CA GLU A 17 17.92 16.01 -3.18
C GLU A 17 18.88 14.89 -2.76
N ARG A 18 18.37 13.75 -2.28
CA ARG A 18 19.20 12.59 -1.95
C ARG A 18 19.91 12.02 -3.18
N TRP A 19 19.23 11.98 -4.34
CA TRP A 19 19.82 11.49 -5.58
C TRP A 19 20.91 12.43 -6.10
N GLU A 20 20.68 13.75 -6.02
CA GLU A 20 21.62 14.80 -6.39
C GLU A 20 22.93 14.70 -5.59
N GLN A 21 22.84 14.40 -4.29
CA GLN A 21 24.00 14.18 -3.42
C GLN A 21 24.77 12.89 -3.74
N ASN A 22 24.16 11.94 -4.47
CA ASN A 22 24.72 10.63 -4.78
C ASN A 22 24.97 10.39 -6.28
N LYS A 23 25.08 11.45 -7.10
CA LYS A 23 25.22 11.39 -8.58
C LYS A 23 26.21 10.39 -9.17
N ALA A 24 27.26 10.04 -8.44
CA ALA A 24 28.31 9.13 -8.92
C ALA A 24 28.03 7.63 -8.63
N LYS A 25 26.88 7.30 -8.02
CA LYS A 25 26.54 5.93 -7.61
C LYS A 25 25.34 5.42 -8.40
N GLU A 26 25.34 4.11 -8.64
CA GLU A 26 24.16 3.40 -9.13
C GLU A 26 23.02 3.55 -8.11
N ILE A 27 21.81 3.79 -8.63
CA ILE A 27 20.60 3.96 -7.83
C ILE A 27 19.71 2.73 -8.02
N ASP A 28 19.36 2.08 -6.90
CA ASP A 28 18.33 1.05 -6.89
C ASP A 28 16.96 1.72 -6.94
N VAL A 29 16.43 1.86 -8.16
CA VAL A 29 15.14 2.52 -8.42
C VAL A 29 13.98 1.85 -7.69
N TYR A 30 14.02 0.53 -7.50
CA TYR A 30 12.95 -0.19 -6.80
C TYR A 30 12.97 0.12 -5.30
N LYS A 31 14.16 0.14 -4.69
CA LYS A 31 14.33 0.57 -3.29
C LYS A 31 13.91 2.02 -3.09
N GLU A 32 14.32 2.93 -3.97
CA GLU A 32 13.97 4.35 -3.86
C GLU A 32 12.46 4.58 -4.07
N SER A 33 11.85 3.88 -5.02
CA SER A 33 10.40 3.94 -5.26
C SER A 33 9.62 3.42 -4.04
N ARG A 34 10.13 2.39 -3.35
CA ARG A 34 9.56 1.88 -2.09
C ARG A 34 9.59 2.92 -0.98
N LEU A 35 10.72 3.63 -0.84
CA LEU A 35 10.87 4.71 0.16
C LEU A 35 9.95 5.89 -0.15
N LEU A 36 9.92 6.33 -1.42
CA LEU A 36 9.07 7.42 -1.87
C LEU A 36 7.59 7.13 -1.62
N THR A 37 7.13 5.93 -1.97
CA THR A 37 5.72 5.54 -1.78
C THR A 37 5.34 5.42 -0.31
N ALA A 38 6.24 4.90 0.54
CA ALA A 38 6.04 4.90 1.99
C ALA A 38 5.91 6.32 2.54
N GLU A 39 6.80 7.22 2.14
CA GLU A 39 6.80 8.61 2.58
C GLU A 39 5.52 9.34 2.14
N ILE A 40 5.11 9.20 0.88
CA ILE A 40 3.88 9.79 0.36
C ILE A 40 2.65 9.29 1.13
N ILE A 41 2.52 7.97 1.33
CA ILE A 41 1.38 7.41 2.06
C ILE A 41 1.37 7.93 3.50
N SER A 42 2.50 7.88 4.19
CA SER A 42 2.60 8.34 5.57
C SER A 42 2.30 9.84 5.71
N ARG A 43 2.75 10.70 4.79
CA ARG A 43 2.43 12.14 4.81
C ARG A 43 0.99 12.45 4.42
N THR A 44 0.42 11.74 3.45
CA THR A 44 -0.89 12.08 2.87
C THR A 44 -2.07 11.42 3.58
N ALA A 45 -1.92 10.17 4.02
CA ALA A 45 -2.98 9.39 4.67
C ALA A 45 -2.90 9.46 6.20
N PHE A 46 -1.71 9.67 6.75
CA PHE A 46 -1.46 9.67 8.21
C PHE A 46 -0.93 11.01 8.74
N GLY A 47 -0.62 11.96 7.85
CA GLY A 47 -0.42 13.37 8.19
C GLY A 47 0.58 13.59 9.32
N SER A 48 0.07 14.07 10.47
CA SER A 48 0.85 14.37 11.67
C SER A 48 1.50 13.14 12.35
N SER A 49 1.19 11.94 11.88
CA SER A 49 1.76 10.66 12.33
C SER A 49 2.66 10.01 11.26
N TYR A 50 3.30 10.83 10.42
CA TYR A 50 4.15 10.37 9.32
C TYR A 50 5.29 9.44 9.78
N LEU A 51 6.02 9.80 10.84
CA LEU A 51 7.17 9.02 11.32
C LEU A 51 6.74 7.66 11.87
N GLU A 52 5.63 7.63 12.62
CA GLU A 52 5.02 6.38 13.09
C GLU A 52 4.56 5.51 11.91
N GLY A 53 4.01 6.14 10.87
CA GLY A 53 3.63 5.45 9.65
C GLY A 53 4.78 4.83 8.89
N GLU A 54 5.92 5.50 8.82
CA GLU A 54 7.16 4.96 8.24
C GLU A 54 7.65 3.71 8.99
N ASN A 55 7.59 3.71 10.33
CA ASN A 55 7.94 2.54 11.12
C ASN A 55 6.94 1.37 10.91
N ILE A 56 5.64 1.66 10.78
CA ILE A 56 4.62 0.64 10.48
C ILE A 56 4.90 -0.02 9.13
N PHE A 57 5.32 0.75 8.13
CA PHE A 57 5.71 0.22 6.83
C PHE A 57 6.86 -0.80 6.90
N ASP A 58 7.90 -0.48 7.65
CA ASP A 58 9.04 -1.39 7.83
C ASP A 58 8.62 -2.70 8.52
N MET A 59 7.72 -2.61 9.50
CA MET A 59 7.16 -3.77 10.17
C MET A 59 6.29 -4.62 9.23
N LEU A 60 5.41 -4.00 8.44
CA LEU A 60 4.58 -4.69 7.44
C LEU A 60 5.43 -5.36 6.35
N THR A 61 6.52 -4.71 5.94
CA THR A 61 7.50 -5.28 5.01
C THR A 61 8.12 -6.57 5.57
N LYS A 62 8.56 -6.55 6.82
CA LYS A 62 9.10 -7.73 7.51
C LYS A 62 8.06 -8.85 7.61
N LEU A 63 6.82 -8.49 7.94
CA LEU A 63 5.70 -9.43 8.01
C LEU A 63 5.45 -10.11 6.65
N GLY A 64 5.44 -9.34 5.56
CA GLY A 64 5.31 -9.87 4.20
C GLY A 64 6.45 -10.84 3.81
N ILE A 65 7.68 -10.55 4.23
CA ILE A 65 8.83 -11.45 4.02
C ILE A 65 8.66 -12.77 4.80
N ILE A 66 8.22 -12.71 6.06
CA ILE A 66 7.96 -13.90 6.88
C ILE A 66 6.84 -14.74 6.25
N ALA A 67 5.75 -14.09 5.82
CA ALA A 67 4.64 -14.75 5.13
C ALA A 67 5.14 -15.45 3.85
N GLY A 68 5.88 -14.75 3.00
CA GLY A 68 6.42 -15.28 1.75
C GLY A 68 7.34 -16.49 1.94
N ARG A 69 8.21 -16.48 2.96
CA ARG A 69 9.07 -17.63 3.31
C ARG A 69 8.27 -18.87 3.71
N ASN A 70 7.09 -18.66 4.30
CA ASN A 70 6.25 -19.74 4.80
C ASN A 70 5.12 -20.15 3.84
N VAL A 71 4.95 -19.49 2.68
CA VAL A 71 3.89 -19.80 1.69
C VAL A 71 3.90 -21.26 1.23
N PHE A 72 5.08 -21.85 1.00
CA PHE A 72 5.21 -23.23 0.53
C PHE A 72 5.43 -24.24 1.66
N ARG A 73 5.29 -23.79 2.91
CA ARG A 73 5.59 -24.64 4.06
C ARG A 73 4.40 -25.52 4.41
N ILE A 74 4.62 -26.83 4.42
CA ILE A 74 3.62 -27.80 4.86
C ILE A 74 3.39 -27.64 6.37
N ARG A 75 2.26 -27.05 6.73
CA ARG A 75 1.80 -26.90 8.11
C ARG A 75 0.99 -28.13 8.50
N LEU A 76 1.56 -28.98 9.37
CA LEU A 76 0.84 -30.13 9.94
C LEU A 76 0.04 -29.66 11.16
N PRO A 77 -1.30 -29.85 11.21
CA PRO A 77 -2.17 -29.27 12.25
C PRO A 77 -1.80 -29.63 13.70
N VAL A 78 -1.16 -30.79 13.90
CA VAL A 78 -0.76 -31.26 15.23
C VAL A 78 0.51 -30.55 15.71
N MET A 79 1.41 -30.15 14.80
CA MET A 79 2.71 -29.58 15.17
C MET A 79 2.60 -28.10 15.59
N GLU A 80 1.69 -27.35 14.96
CA GLU A 80 1.39 -25.95 15.31
C GLU A 80 0.82 -25.78 16.72
N LYS A 81 0.09 -26.79 17.21
CA LYS A 81 -0.56 -26.76 18.52
C LYS A 81 0.43 -26.91 19.69
N PHE A 82 1.61 -27.48 19.43
CA PHE A 82 2.62 -27.76 20.46
C PHE A 82 3.91 -26.95 20.28
N PHE A 83 4.20 -26.44 19.08
CA PHE A 83 5.40 -25.65 18.81
C PHE A 83 5.04 -24.43 17.96
N LYS A 84 4.87 -23.26 18.61
CA LYS A 84 4.96 -21.99 17.88
C LYS A 84 6.38 -21.86 17.37
N LEU A 85 6.52 -21.82 16.05
CA LEU A 85 7.83 -21.70 15.44
C LEU A 85 8.38 -20.29 15.69
N ARG A 86 9.70 -20.13 15.60
CA ARG A 86 10.37 -18.82 15.63
C ARG A 86 9.68 -17.79 14.73
N ASP A 87 9.35 -18.16 13.50
CA ASP A 87 8.68 -17.27 12.55
C ASP A 87 7.27 -16.86 13.01
N ASP A 88 6.51 -17.77 13.62
CA ASP A 88 5.17 -17.45 14.15
C ASP A 88 5.28 -16.51 15.37
N LEU A 89 6.26 -16.75 16.25
CA LEU A 89 6.54 -15.86 17.38
C LEU A 89 7.02 -14.47 16.94
N GLU A 90 7.81 -14.41 15.87
CA GLU A 90 8.28 -13.15 15.29
C GLU A 90 7.13 -12.40 14.61
N SER A 91 6.27 -13.11 13.86
CA SER A 91 5.05 -12.58 13.25
C SER A 91 4.11 -11.99 14.31
N ASP A 92 3.80 -12.75 15.37
CA ASP A 92 2.93 -12.30 16.47
C ASP A 92 3.46 -11.00 17.13
N LYS A 93 4.78 -10.92 17.36
CA LYS A 93 5.41 -9.72 17.93
C LYS A 93 5.31 -8.52 16.98
N ILE A 94 5.54 -8.73 15.69
CA ILE A 94 5.45 -7.67 14.68
C ILE A 94 4.00 -7.19 14.55
N GLU A 95 3.03 -8.09 14.50
CA GLU A 95 1.61 -7.74 14.44
C GLU A 95 1.15 -6.93 15.66
N GLN A 96 1.60 -7.34 16.85
CA GLN A 96 1.33 -6.60 18.09
C GLN A 96 1.97 -5.20 18.06
N ALA A 97 3.22 -5.08 17.62
CA ALA A 97 3.89 -3.79 17.52
C ALA A 97 3.24 -2.84 16.49
N ILE A 98 2.76 -3.39 15.35
CA ILE A 98 1.97 -2.63 14.37
C ILE A 98 0.67 -2.13 15.01
N ARG A 99 -0.05 -3.01 15.72
CA ARG A 99 -1.30 -2.66 16.41
C ARG A 99 -1.08 -1.54 17.43
N GLU A 100 -0.08 -1.68 18.29
CA GLU A 100 0.27 -0.67 19.30
C GLU A 100 0.66 0.67 18.66
N SER A 101 1.40 0.64 17.55
CA SER A 101 1.75 1.86 16.82
C SER A 101 0.52 2.57 16.27
N ILE A 102 -0.43 1.82 15.66
CA ILE A 102 -1.67 2.39 15.12
C ILE A 102 -2.55 2.97 16.23
N ILE A 103 -2.74 2.23 17.32
CA ILE A 103 -3.50 2.73 18.48
C ILE A 103 -2.84 3.99 19.04
N GLY A 104 -1.51 4.01 19.17
CA GLY A 104 -0.78 5.20 19.61
C GLY A 104 -0.96 6.41 18.69
N MET A 105 -1.07 6.22 17.36
CA MET A 105 -1.41 7.31 16.43
C MET A 105 -2.83 7.84 16.65
N ILE A 106 -3.80 6.93 16.89
CA ILE A 106 -5.20 7.29 17.18
C ILE A 106 -5.28 8.09 18.48
N ASP A 107 -4.67 7.59 19.55
CA ASP A 107 -4.68 8.22 20.87
C ASP A 107 -4.04 9.62 20.83
N LYS A 108 -2.89 9.77 20.16
CA LYS A 108 -2.23 11.07 19.97
C LYS A 108 -3.16 12.10 19.32
N ARG A 109 -3.96 11.70 18.34
CA ARG A 109 -4.93 12.60 17.68
C ARG A 109 -6.12 12.91 18.59
N ALA A 110 -6.61 11.92 19.32
CA ALA A 110 -7.67 12.11 20.29
C ALA A 110 -7.28 13.12 21.37
N GLU A 111 -6.06 13.00 21.90
CA GLU A 111 -5.55 13.93 22.90
C GLU A 111 -5.38 15.36 22.37
N LYS A 112 -4.85 15.54 21.16
CA LYS A 112 -4.72 16.87 20.53
C LYS A 112 -6.06 17.58 20.40
N MET A 113 -7.10 16.84 20.01
CA MET A 113 -8.46 17.37 19.94
C MET A 113 -8.99 17.74 21.34
N MET A 114 -8.79 16.88 22.35
CA MET A 114 -9.20 17.18 23.73
C MET A 114 -8.51 18.41 24.31
N ARG A 115 -7.23 18.64 23.95
CA ARG A 115 -6.47 19.83 24.37
C ARG A 115 -6.83 21.10 23.58
N GLY A 116 -7.66 21.00 22.55
CA GLY A 116 -8.03 22.12 21.68
C GLY A 116 -6.92 22.58 20.73
N GLU A 117 -5.88 21.76 20.54
CA GLU A 117 -4.78 22.04 19.61
C GLU A 117 -5.22 21.85 18.14
N GLU A 118 -6.21 20.98 17.91
CA GLU A 118 -6.84 20.75 16.61
C GLU A 118 -8.37 20.75 16.75
N ASN A 119 -9.05 21.38 15.79
CA ASN A 119 -10.52 21.49 15.79
C ASN A 119 -11.25 20.19 15.37
N ASN A 120 -10.51 19.20 14.85
CA ASN A 120 -11.02 17.89 14.43
C ASN A 120 -9.87 16.86 14.36
N TYR A 121 -10.19 15.60 14.05
CA TYR A 121 -9.19 14.52 13.92
C TYR A 121 -8.34 14.53 12.63
N GLY A 122 -8.38 15.60 11.85
CA GLY A 122 -7.82 15.68 10.50
C GLY A 122 -8.83 15.35 9.38
N SER A 123 -8.45 15.66 8.15
CA SER A 123 -9.23 15.35 6.93
C SER A 123 -8.59 14.25 6.07
N ASP A 124 -7.49 13.69 6.54
CA ASP A 124 -6.81 12.55 5.93
C ASP A 124 -7.53 11.22 6.24
N PHE A 125 -6.94 10.12 5.78
CA PHE A 125 -7.51 8.78 5.92
C PHE A 125 -7.67 8.38 7.39
N LEU A 126 -6.62 8.52 8.22
CA LEU A 126 -6.70 8.20 9.64
C LEU A 126 -7.75 9.06 10.36
N GLY A 127 -7.83 10.35 10.04
CA GLY A 127 -8.83 11.25 10.60
C GLY A 127 -10.25 10.87 10.23
N SER A 128 -10.44 10.34 9.01
CA SER A 128 -11.74 9.80 8.56
C SER A 128 -12.13 8.54 9.32
N LEU A 129 -11.19 7.64 9.60
CA LEU A 129 -11.44 6.43 10.41
C LEU A 129 -11.83 6.80 11.85
N ILE A 130 -11.09 7.73 12.47
CA ILE A 130 -11.40 8.18 13.85
C ILE A 130 -12.80 8.82 13.88
N LYS A 131 -13.16 9.64 12.89
CA LYS A 131 -14.52 10.20 12.78
C LYS A 131 -15.59 9.11 12.66
N ALA A 132 -15.35 8.08 11.85
CA ALA A 132 -16.28 6.96 11.71
C ALA A 132 -16.41 6.14 13.00
N ASN A 133 -15.34 5.97 13.78
CA ASN A 133 -15.41 5.33 15.09
C ASN A 133 -16.26 6.14 16.10
N HIS A 134 -16.29 7.47 15.97
CA HIS A 134 -17.09 8.38 16.78
C HIS A 134 -18.45 8.77 16.16
N ASP A 135 -18.98 7.98 15.21
CA ASP A 135 -20.27 8.29 14.57
C ASP A 135 -21.40 8.40 15.62
N PRO A 136 -22.31 9.39 15.51
CA PRO A 136 -23.44 9.50 16.43
C PRO A 136 -24.36 8.27 16.41
N ASP A 137 -24.51 7.60 15.25
CA ASP A 137 -25.26 6.36 15.12
C ASP A 137 -24.34 5.16 15.39
N GLU A 138 -24.63 4.41 16.46
CA GLU A 138 -23.86 3.23 16.85
C GLU A 138 -23.77 2.17 15.74
N LYS A 139 -24.74 2.12 14.83
CA LYS A 139 -24.73 1.17 13.71
C LYS A 139 -23.67 1.48 12.65
N ASN A 140 -23.21 2.72 12.58
CA ASN A 140 -22.20 3.17 11.61
C ASN A 140 -20.79 3.21 12.22
N ARG A 141 -20.66 2.98 13.54
CA ARG A 141 -19.36 2.99 14.21
C ARG A 141 -18.51 1.81 13.77
N ILE A 142 -17.29 2.10 13.34
CA ILE A 142 -16.26 1.07 13.11
C ILE A 142 -15.52 0.78 14.43
N SER A 143 -15.11 -0.47 14.67
CA SER A 143 -14.32 -0.83 15.85
C SER A 143 -12.86 -0.37 15.75
N ILE A 144 -12.14 -0.34 16.88
CA ILE A 144 -10.68 -0.12 16.88
C ILE A 144 -9.97 -1.20 16.04
N ASP A 145 -10.42 -2.45 16.13
CA ASP A 145 -9.85 -3.56 15.37
C ASP A 145 -10.01 -3.33 13.86
N ASN A 146 -11.19 -2.91 13.41
CA ASN A 146 -11.43 -2.56 12.01
C ASN A 146 -10.53 -1.40 11.59
N MET A 147 -10.37 -0.36 12.42
CA MET A 147 -9.45 0.75 12.09
C MET A 147 -8.00 0.27 11.92
N VAL A 148 -7.52 -0.61 12.81
CA VAL A 148 -6.19 -1.19 12.72
C VAL A 148 -6.02 -1.97 11.42
N ASP A 149 -7.00 -2.79 11.04
CA ASP A 149 -6.94 -3.60 9.83
C ASP A 149 -7.06 -2.77 8.55
N GLU A 150 -7.89 -1.71 8.55
CA GLU A 150 -7.95 -0.75 7.45
C GLU A 150 -6.64 0.02 7.29
N CYS A 151 -5.99 0.44 8.38
CA CYS A 151 -4.66 1.06 8.33
C CYS A 151 -3.60 0.12 7.74
N LYS A 152 -3.55 -1.14 8.19
CA LYS A 152 -2.63 -2.15 7.63
C LYS A 152 -2.87 -2.35 6.13
N THR A 153 -4.13 -2.47 5.75
CA THR A 153 -4.54 -2.65 4.35
C THR A 153 -4.13 -1.46 3.50
N PHE A 154 -4.37 -0.24 3.96
CA PHE A 154 -4.02 0.98 3.24
C PHE A 154 -2.51 1.09 2.99
N TYR A 155 -1.69 0.79 4.00
CA TYR A 155 -0.23 0.74 3.86
C TYR A 155 0.20 -0.31 2.83
N LEU A 156 -0.24 -1.57 2.99
CA LEU A 156 0.16 -2.67 2.10
C LEU A 156 -0.28 -2.47 0.64
N ALA A 157 -1.57 -2.19 0.44
CA ALA A 157 -2.17 -2.13 -0.90
C ALA A 157 -1.61 -0.95 -1.71
N GLY A 158 -1.40 0.21 -1.06
CA GLY A 158 -0.91 1.41 -1.71
C GLY A 158 0.55 1.31 -2.13
N GLN A 159 1.39 0.70 -1.31
CA GLN A 159 2.85 0.72 -1.51
C GLN A 159 3.29 -0.27 -2.59
N GLU A 160 2.98 -1.56 -2.46
CA GLU A 160 3.55 -2.59 -3.35
C GLU A 160 3.12 -2.37 -4.80
N THR A 161 1.87 -1.96 -5.03
CA THR A 161 1.34 -1.67 -6.37
C THR A 161 1.99 -0.42 -6.99
N THR A 162 2.06 0.69 -6.24
CA THR A 162 2.63 1.94 -6.74
C THR A 162 4.14 1.85 -6.90
N ASN A 163 4.83 1.16 -6.00
CA ASN A 163 6.27 0.92 -6.09
C ASN A 163 6.62 0.17 -7.38
N GLY A 164 5.94 -0.95 -7.64
CA GLY A 164 6.12 -1.71 -8.88
C GLY A 164 5.84 -0.86 -10.11
N LEU A 165 4.78 -0.07 -10.10
CA LEU A 165 4.42 0.81 -11.20
C LEU A 165 5.53 1.83 -11.50
N LEU A 166 6.05 2.50 -10.48
CA LEU A 166 7.11 3.50 -10.62
C LEU A 166 8.42 2.86 -11.12
N ALA A 167 8.84 1.76 -10.51
CA ALA A 167 10.08 1.09 -10.87
C ALA A 167 10.07 0.63 -12.34
N TRP A 168 8.97 -0.02 -12.78
CA TRP A 168 8.81 -0.43 -14.17
C TRP A 168 8.66 0.77 -15.12
N SER A 169 7.97 1.83 -14.72
CA SER A 169 7.84 3.04 -15.55
C SER A 169 9.20 3.69 -15.81
N ILE A 170 10.02 3.86 -14.78
CA ILE A 170 11.37 4.42 -14.90
C ILE A 170 12.25 3.51 -15.75
N PHE A 171 12.20 2.19 -15.53
CA PHE A 171 12.93 1.22 -16.34
C PHE A 171 12.55 1.31 -17.83
N LEU A 172 11.25 1.31 -18.15
CA LEU A 172 10.76 1.43 -19.52
C LEU A 172 11.20 2.75 -20.18
N LEU A 173 11.13 3.86 -19.44
CA LEU A 173 11.62 5.16 -19.94
C LEU A 173 13.13 5.19 -20.16
N ALA A 174 13.91 4.45 -19.37
CA ALA A 174 15.36 4.36 -19.54
C ALA A 174 15.75 3.61 -20.82
N ILE A 175 14.98 2.59 -21.22
CA ILE A 175 15.26 1.76 -22.42
C ILE A 175 14.53 2.24 -23.68
N HIS A 176 13.48 3.06 -23.55
CA HIS A 176 12.72 3.64 -24.66
C HIS A 176 12.86 5.17 -24.67
N THR A 177 14.00 5.65 -25.16
CA THR A 177 14.36 7.08 -25.13
C THR A 177 13.41 7.96 -25.95
N ASP A 178 12.79 7.44 -27.01
CA ASP A 178 11.79 8.16 -27.80
C ASP A 178 10.52 8.47 -26.97
N TRP A 179 10.13 7.54 -26.09
CA TRP A 179 9.04 7.76 -25.12
C TRP A 179 9.47 8.66 -23.99
N GLN A 180 10.71 8.56 -23.52
CA GLN A 180 11.27 9.49 -22.53
C GLN A 180 11.23 10.94 -23.02
N GLU A 181 11.63 11.20 -24.26
CA GLU A 181 11.57 12.54 -24.84
C GLU A 181 10.13 13.04 -24.99
N LYS A 182 9.20 12.19 -25.47
CA LYS A 182 7.77 12.53 -25.58
C LYS A 182 7.17 12.93 -24.23
N VAL A 183 7.42 12.13 -23.18
CA VAL A 183 6.95 12.41 -21.82
C VAL A 183 7.58 13.68 -21.26
N ARG A 184 8.90 13.86 -21.43
CA ARG A 184 9.60 15.07 -20.99
C ARG A 184 9.03 16.33 -21.65
N ASN A 185 8.78 16.28 -22.95
CA ASN A 185 8.20 17.39 -23.69
C ASN A 185 6.77 17.71 -23.24
N GLU A 186 5.93 16.69 -22.98
CA GLU A 186 4.59 16.88 -22.44
C GLU A 186 4.63 17.58 -21.07
N VAL A 187 5.50 17.14 -20.16
CA VAL A 187 5.67 17.73 -18.82
C VAL A 187 6.14 19.18 -18.92
N ILE A 188 7.16 19.48 -19.74
CA ILE A 188 7.66 20.84 -19.94
C ILE A 188 6.58 21.75 -20.53
N GLN A 189 5.78 21.26 -21.49
CA GLN A 189 4.70 22.05 -22.10
C GLN A 189 3.58 22.39 -21.11
N LEU A 190 3.28 21.49 -20.16
CA LEU A 190 2.20 21.68 -19.20
C LEU A 190 2.62 22.47 -17.96
N PHE A 191 3.85 22.30 -17.49
CA PHE A 191 4.30 22.83 -16.21
C PHE A 191 5.50 23.78 -16.31
N GLY A 192 6.27 23.75 -17.40
CA GLY A 192 7.46 24.59 -17.55
C GLY A 192 8.51 24.31 -16.47
N GLN A 193 8.74 25.27 -15.58
CA GLN A 193 9.60 25.15 -14.39
C GLN A 193 8.80 25.22 -13.07
N GLU A 194 7.47 25.25 -13.17
CA GLU A 194 6.57 25.31 -12.03
C GLU A 194 6.27 23.92 -11.49
N ASN A 195 5.83 23.88 -10.23
CA ASN A 195 5.39 22.64 -9.60
C ASN A 195 4.07 22.11 -10.21
N PRO A 196 3.85 20.78 -10.22
CA PRO A 196 2.62 20.20 -10.74
C PRO A 196 1.36 20.71 -10.03
N ASN A 197 0.34 21.08 -10.80
CA ASN A 197 -0.98 21.49 -10.30
C ASN A 197 -2.09 20.50 -10.76
N PRO A 198 -3.26 20.46 -10.09
CA PRO A 198 -4.33 19.51 -10.40
C PRO A 198 -4.75 19.53 -11.88
N GLU A 199 -4.88 20.72 -12.46
CA GLU A 199 -5.36 20.93 -13.83
C GLU A 199 -4.36 20.38 -14.85
N GLY A 200 -3.06 20.61 -14.64
CA GLY A 200 -1.99 20.08 -15.48
C GLY A 200 -1.85 18.57 -15.35
N ILE A 201 -1.95 18.02 -14.13
CA ILE A 201 -1.88 16.57 -13.90
C ILE A 201 -3.01 15.85 -14.67
N ALA A 202 -4.22 16.42 -14.68
CA ALA A 202 -5.35 15.85 -15.41
C ALA A 202 -5.10 15.77 -16.94
N ARG A 203 -4.19 16.61 -17.47
CA ARG A 203 -3.86 16.74 -18.89
C ARG A 203 -2.65 15.90 -19.34
N LEU A 204 -1.97 15.20 -18.44
CA LEU A 204 -0.85 14.30 -18.76
C LEU A 204 -1.33 13.02 -19.48
N LYS A 205 -1.54 13.11 -20.79
CA LYS A 205 -2.09 12.01 -21.61
C LYS A 205 -1.03 10.94 -21.85
N THR A 206 0.19 11.34 -22.16
CA THR A 206 1.29 10.44 -22.52
C THR A 206 1.77 9.68 -21.29
N VAL A 207 1.93 10.36 -20.15
CA VAL A 207 2.23 9.69 -18.87
C VAL A 207 1.17 8.67 -18.49
N ARG A 208 -0.12 8.99 -18.73
CA ARG A 208 -1.22 8.03 -18.49
C ARG A 208 -1.13 6.80 -19.41
N ILE A 209 -0.74 6.98 -20.66
CA ILE A 209 -0.55 5.85 -21.59
C ILE A 209 0.59 4.96 -21.11
N LEU A 210 1.71 5.57 -20.70
CA LEU A 210 2.88 4.85 -20.17
C LEU A 210 2.52 3.97 -18.97
N SER A 211 1.68 4.47 -18.05
CA SER A 211 1.34 3.73 -16.82
C SER A 211 0.52 2.47 -17.07
N TYR A 212 -0.21 2.35 -18.20
CA TYR A 212 -0.98 1.14 -18.50
C TYR A 212 -0.12 -0.11 -18.70
N TYR A 213 1.10 0.02 -19.25
CA TYR A 213 1.95 -1.14 -19.53
C TYR A 213 2.42 -1.81 -18.24
N PRO A 214 3.09 -1.11 -17.29
CA PRO A 214 3.42 -1.70 -16.00
C PRO A 214 2.19 -2.18 -15.22
N LEU A 215 1.07 -1.44 -15.28
CA LEU A 215 -0.16 -1.84 -14.61
C LEU A 215 -0.67 -3.20 -15.11
N SER A 216 -0.63 -3.44 -16.43
CA SER A 216 -1.04 -4.74 -16.99
C SER A 216 -0.14 -5.89 -16.53
N ILE A 217 1.16 -5.66 -16.39
CA ILE A 217 2.12 -6.64 -15.85
C ILE A 217 1.80 -6.93 -14.38
N LEU A 218 1.57 -5.89 -13.57
CA LEU A 218 1.25 -6.03 -12.15
C LEU A 218 -0.07 -6.78 -11.92
N ILE A 219 -1.13 -6.41 -12.65
CA ILE A 219 -2.43 -7.08 -12.57
C ILE A 219 -2.28 -8.56 -12.95
N SER A 220 -1.54 -8.87 -14.02
CA SER A 220 -1.30 -10.25 -14.44
C SER A 220 -0.60 -11.06 -13.35
N ASN A 221 0.40 -10.49 -12.68
CA ASN A 221 1.12 -11.14 -11.59
C ASN A 221 0.23 -11.36 -10.35
N VAL A 222 -0.61 -10.39 -9.99
CA VAL A 222 -1.54 -10.51 -8.86
C VAL A 222 -2.61 -11.57 -9.14
N VAL A 223 -3.21 -11.56 -10.34
CA VAL A 223 -4.19 -12.55 -10.77
C VAL A 223 -3.56 -13.95 -10.74
N TRP A 224 -2.38 -14.11 -11.35
CA TRP A 224 -1.65 -15.38 -11.32
C TRP A 224 -1.37 -15.86 -9.89
N ALA A 225 -0.90 -15.00 -9.00
CA ALA A 225 -0.61 -15.37 -7.62
C ALA A 225 -1.88 -15.81 -6.87
N SER A 226 -3.00 -15.11 -7.08
CA SER A 226 -4.30 -15.49 -6.50
C SER A 226 -4.78 -16.85 -7.00
N GLU A 227 -4.69 -17.12 -8.31
CA GLU A 227 -5.03 -18.43 -8.87
C GLU A 227 -4.20 -19.56 -8.26
N GLN A 228 -2.89 -19.35 -8.05
CA GLN A 228 -2.02 -20.35 -7.43
C GLN A 228 -2.33 -20.54 -5.94
N ALA A 229 -2.74 -19.50 -5.22
CA ALA A 229 -3.16 -19.61 -3.83
C ALA A 229 -4.48 -20.39 -3.67
N TYR A 230 -5.39 -20.30 -4.64
CA TYR A 230 -6.68 -21.01 -4.62
C TYR A 230 -6.65 -22.43 -5.21
N LYS A 231 -5.72 -22.75 -6.12
CA LYS A 231 -5.58 -24.11 -6.71
C LYS A 231 -5.47 -25.25 -5.68
N PRO A 232 -4.68 -25.15 -4.59
CA PRO A 232 -4.60 -26.19 -3.56
C PRO A 232 -5.94 -26.46 -2.85
N GLN A 233 -6.86 -25.48 -2.83
CA GLN A 233 -8.16 -25.59 -2.17
C GLN A 233 -9.22 -26.24 -3.06
N LEU A 234 -9.03 -26.20 -4.39
CA LEU A 234 -9.88 -26.88 -5.36
C LEU A 234 -9.52 -28.37 -5.47
N VAL A 235 -8.23 -28.71 -5.45
CA VAL A 235 -7.76 -30.11 -5.51
C VAL A 235 -8.17 -30.90 -4.26
N SER A 236 -8.34 -30.26 -3.10
CA SER A 236 -8.85 -30.93 -1.89
C SER A 236 -10.38 -31.08 -1.85
N ARG A 237 -11.11 -30.49 -2.81
CA ARG A 237 -12.58 -30.58 -2.93
C ARG A 237 -13.04 -31.50 -4.07
N ASP A 238 -12.14 -32.14 -4.80
CA ASP A 238 -12.49 -33.14 -5.81
C ASP A 238 -12.71 -34.53 -5.19
N GLN A 239 -13.89 -34.71 -4.59
CA GLN A 239 -14.89 -35.76 -4.87
C GLN A 239 -15.93 -35.84 -3.73
N PRO A 240 -17.25 -35.96 -4.00
CA PRO A 240 -17.90 -36.28 -5.27
C PRO A 240 -18.88 -35.20 -5.77
N HIS A 241 -18.57 -34.64 -6.95
CA HIS A 241 -19.57 -34.11 -7.87
C HIS A 241 -20.46 -35.25 -8.38
N GLN A 242 -21.48 -35.64 -7.61
CA GLN A 242 -22.58 -36.51 -8.08
C GLN A 242 -23.85 -36.44 -7.21
N LYS A 243 -24.26 -35.25 -6.74
CA LYS A 243 -25.53 -35.09 -5.99
C LYS A 243 -26.48 -33.99 -6.46
N TRP A 244 -26.15 -33.21 -7.49
CA TRP A 244 -27.00 -32.10 -7.95
C TRP A 244 -27.72 -32.35 -9.29
N MET A 245 -27.43 -33.43 -10.00
CA MET A 245 -28.06 -33.76 -11.30
C MET A 245 -29.28 -34.70 -11.20
N THR A 246 -29.69 -35.08 -9.99
CA THR A 246 -30.92 -35.87 -9.73
C THR A 246 -32.14 -35.01 -9.38
N TYR A 247 -32.00 -33.69 -9.24
CA TYR A 247 -33.12 -32.78 -8.90
C TYR A 247 -33.70 -31.99 -10.09
N LEU A 248 -33.26 -32.28 -11.32
CA LEU A 248 -33.80 -31.66 -12.56
C LEU A 248 -34.31 -32.68 -13.59
N LYS A 249 -34.51 -33.94 -13.17
CA LYS A 249 -35.18 -34.99 -13.96
C LYS A 249 -35.97 -35.93 -13.05
N SER A 250 -36.99 -35.40 -12.36
CA SER A 250 -38.15 -36.17 -11.90
C SER A 250 -39.23 -35.18 -11.46
N ASP A 251 -40.30 -35.16 -12.26
CA ASP A 251 -41.61 -34.49 -12.13
C ASP A 251 -41.67 -32.96 -12.22
#